data_AF-A0A147DSX1-F1
#
_entry.id   AF-A0A147DSX1-F1
#
_cell.length_a   1.000
_cell.length_b   1.000
_cell.length_c   1.000
_cell.angle_alpha   90.00
_cell.angle_beta   90.00
_cell.angle_gamma   90.00
#
_symmetry.space_group_name_H-M   'P 1'
#
loop_
_entity.id
_entity.type
_entity.pdbx_description
1 polymer ?
#
loop_
_entity_poly.entity_id
_entity_poly.type
_entity_poly.pdbx_seq_one_letter_code
_entity_poly.pdbx_strand_id
1 'polypeptide(L)'
;MNRTDRLYGIVEELRAAAPRPRSARRLAERFEVSVRTVERDLAALQQSGLPIWAEPGRTGGYVNDTSATLGPAGFTPDEALAVLIGLGAIGTSPFRQAARTAARKVLAVMPDRDAARAGAVASRVHFLEADDDPATPVAFAEALRSDRVVRLRYRAADGTETARDVEPLGSIEKEGHWYLVAWCRVRDGVRAFRADRMTSIEVTDERPPKRVLQPEDLGIRYGRLRPVVED
;
A
#
# COMPACT_ATOMS: atom_id res chain seq x y z
N MET A 1 -4.18 -7.30 36.94
CA MET A 1 -4.50 -6.90 35.54
C MET A 1 -4.66 -8.16 34.67
N ASN A 2 -5.74 -8.28 33.91
CA ASN A 2 -5.92 -9.38 32.95
C ASN A 2 -4.89 -9.25 31.80
N ARG A 3 -4.50 -10.37 31.19
CA ARG A 3 -3.57 -10.40 30.05
C ARG A 3 -4.07 -9.56 28.87
N THR A 4 -5.37 -9.60 28.54
CA THR A 4 -5.93 -8.83 27.43
C THR A 4 -5.78 -7.33 27.65
N ASP A 5 -6.14 -6.82 28.82
CA ASP A 5 -5.98 -5.40 29.19
C ASP A 5 -4.52 -4.96 29.13
N ARG A 6 -3.61 -5.85 29.57
CA ARG A 6 -2.18 -5.60 29.54
C ARG A 6 -1.62 -5.56 28.11
N LEU A 7 -2.04 -6.48 27.24
CA LEU A 7 -1.65 -6.50 25.84
C LEU A 7 -2.09 -5.20 25.14
N TYR A 8 -3.34 -4.80 25.35
CA TYR A 8 -3.87 -3.53 24.84
C TYR A 8 -3.07 -2.34 25.40
N GLY A 9 -2.85 -2.30 26.71
CA GLY A 9 -2.08 -1.24 27.36
C GLY A 9 -0.64 -1.12 26.85
N ILE A 10 0.05 -2.25 26.61
CA ILE A 10 1.40 -2.27 26.03
C ILE A 10 1.39 -1.65 24.63
N VAL A 11 0.41 -1.99 23.78
CA VAL A 11 0.30 -1.42 22.43
C VAL A 11 0.08 0.09 22.48
N GLU A 12 -0.82 0.57 23.33
CA GLU A 12 -1.09 2.01 23.47
C GLU A 12 0.13 2.77 24.03
N GLU A 13 0.87 2.18 24.98
CA GLU A 13 2.09 2.79 25.50
C GLU A 13 3.20 2.89 24.43
N LEU A 14 3.36 1.84 23.63
CA LEU A 14 4.33 1.84 22.52
C LEU A 14 3.92 2.84 21.42
N ARG A 15 2.63 2.95 21.13
CA ARG A 15 2.10 3.91 20.16
C ARG A 15 2.28 5.35 20.63
N ALA A 16 1.95 5.64 21.88
CA ALA A 16 2.11 6.98 22.45
C ALA A 16 3.57 7.41 22.59
N ALA A 17 4.49 6.45 22.75
CA ALA A 17 5.91 6.71 22.85
C ALA A 17 6.63 6.82 21.50
N ALA A 18 6.05 6.29 20.43
CA ALA A 18 6.66 6.25 19.10
C ALA A 18 7.09 7.67 18.64
N PRO A 19 8.26 7.80 17.99
CA PRO A 19 9.21 6.75 17.57
C PRO A 19 10.22 6.36 18.67
N ARG A 20 10.03 6.77 19.93
CA ARG A 20 11.00 6.49 21.00
C ARG A 20 10.78 5.07 21.57
N PRO A 21 11.85 4.26 21.75
CA PRO A 21 11.72 2.93 22.32
C PRO A 21 11.34 2.95 23.81
N ARG A 22 10.66 1.88 24.24
CA ARG A 22 10.35 1.58 25.65
C ARG A 22 10.99 0.26 26.05
N SER A 23 11.83 0.28 27.08
CA SER A 23 12.44 -0.95 27.58
C SER A 23 11.40 -1.89 28.20
N ALA A 24 11.63 -3.20 28.12
CA ALA A 24 10.78 -4.19 28.78
C ALA A 24 10.69 -3.95 30.30
N ARG A 25 11.77 -3.46 30.91
CA ARG A 25 11.79 -3.07 32.33
C ARG A 25 10.80 -1.95 32.64
N ARG A 26 10.76 -0.89 31.83
CA ARG A 26 9.83 0.23 32.02
C ARG A 26 8.38 -0.21 31.85
N LEU A 27 8.11 -1.06 30.86
CA LEU A 27 6.78 -1.64 30.67
C LEU A 27 6.41 -2.53 31.86
N ALA A 28 7.34 -3.32 32.39
CA ALA A 28 7.13 -4.18 33.54
C ALA A 28 6.79 -3.38 34.81
N GLU A 29 7.50 -2.29 35.05
CA GLU A 29 7.23 -1.34 36.14
C GLU A 29 5.84 -0.71 35.98
N ARG A 30 5.49 -0.25 34.76
CA ARG A 30 4.19 0.40 34.48
C ARG A 30 2.99 -0.53 34.63
N PHE A 31 3.10 -1.77 34.17
CA PHE A 31 2.01 -2.75 34.19
C PHE A 31 2.05 -3.66 35.41
N GLU A 32 2.96 -3.40 36.37
CA GLU A 32 3.14 -4.14 37.63
C GLU A 32 3.30 -5.66 37.42
N VAL A 33 4.12 -6.05 36.45
CA VAL A 33 4.41 -7.46 36.12
C VAL A 33 5.92 -7.71 36.00
N SER A 34 6.32 -8.97 35.91
CA SER A 34 7.73 -9.30 35.66
C SER A 34 8.15 -8.92 34.22
N VAL A 35 9.44 -8.61 34.04
CA VAL A 35 10.05 -8.38 32.71
C VAL A 35 9.78 -9.55 31.77
N ARG A 36 9.93 -10.79 32.27
CA ARG A 36 9.64 -12.02 31.52
C ARG A 36 8.18 -12.10 31.06
N THR A 37 7.24 -11.55 31.82
CA THR A 37 5.83 -11.47 31.42
C THR A 37 5.66 -10.50 30.26
N VAL A 38 6.26 -9.32 30.35
CA VAL A 38 6.23 -8.31 29.27
C VAL A 38 6.87 -8.84 28.00
N GLU A 39 8.05 -9.46 28.07
CA GLU A 39 8.72 -10.04 26.91
C GLU A 39 7.88 -11.12 26.23
N ARG A 40 7.20 -11.97 27.01
CA ARG A 40 6.27 -12.97 26.47
C ARG A 40 5.06 -12.33 25.81
N ASP A 41 4.53 -11.24 26.37
CA ASP A 41 3.41 -10.50 25.79
C ASP A 41 3.83 -9.74 24.52
N LEU A 42 5.00 -9.11 24.50
CA LEU A 42 5.60 -8.49 23.31
C LEU A 42 5.80 -9.51 22.19
N ALA A 43 6.34 -10.69 22.51
CA ALA A 43 6.48 -11.78 21.54
C ALA A 43 5.12 -12.23 20.99
N ALA A 44 4.09 -12.29 21.83
CA ALA A 44 2.73 -12.63 21.40
C ALA A 44 2.13 -11.55 20.47
N LEU A 45 2.35 -10.26 20.78
CA LEU A 45 1.92 -9.14 19.93
C LEU A 45 2.65 -9.15 18.57
N GLN A 46 3.94 -9.46 18.56
CA GLN A 46 4.72 -9.63 17.32
C GLN A 46 4.20 -10.81 16.49
N GLN A 47 3.91 -11.95 17.13
CA GLN A 47 3.34 -13.12 16.47
C GLN A 47 1.92 -12.86 15.93
N SER A 48 1.16 -11.94 16.53
CA SER A 48 -0.14 -11.50 16.01
C SER A 48 -0.03 -10.47 14.87
N GLY A 49 1.19 -10.12 14.44
CA GLY A 49 1.42 -9.23 13.31
C GLY A 49 1.43 -7.73 13.66
N LEU A 50 1.53 -7.35 14.94
CA LEU A 50 1.78 -5.95 15.29
C LEU A 50 3.24 -5.59 14.94
N PRO A 51 3.48 -4.42 14.33
CA PRO A 51 4.81 -4.03 13.87
C PRO A 51 5.66 -3.50 15.04
N ILE A 52 5.95 -4.38 15.99
CA ILE A 52 6.81 -4.09 17.15
C ILE A 52 8.18 -4.69 16.88
N TRP A 53 9.25 -3.90 17.00
CA TRP A 53 10.62 -4.42 16.98
C TRP A 53 11.41 -4.01 18.21
N ALA A 54 12.50 -4.73 18.45
CA ALA A 54 13.48 -4.39 19.47
C ALA A 54 14.63 -3.60 18.84
N GLU A 55 14.88 -2.41 19.38
CA GLU A 55 16.09 -1.62 19.11
C GLU A 55 17.16 -2.02 20.12
N PRO A 56 18.32 -2.55 19.67
CA PRO A 56 19.42 -2.92 20.56
C PRO A 56 20.17 -1.68 21.08
N GLY A 57 20.85 -1.84 22.22
CA GLY A 57 21.72 -0.80 22.81
C GLY A 57 21.29 -0.33 24.20
N ARG A 58 22.13 0.48 24.84
CA ARG A 58 21.96 0.91 26.25
C ARG A 58 20.69 1.73 26.50
N THR A 59 20.23 2.45 25.48
CA THR A 59 18.97 3.22 25.48
C THR A 59 17.89 2.57 24.60
N GLY A 60 18.12 1.33 24.17
CA GLY A 60 17.23 0.56 23.31
C GLY A 60 15.98 0.05 24.05
N GLY A 61 15.12 -0.63 23.31
CA GLY A 61 13.84 -1.13 23.80
C GLY A 61 12.90 -1.48 22.66
N TYR A 62 11.62 -1.63 22.95
CA TYR A 62 10.61 -1.95 21.97
C TYR A 62 9.96 -0.68 21.44
N VAL A 63 9.70 -0.61 20.15
CA VAL A 63 8.99 0.50 19.52
C VAL A 63 8.00 -0.05 18.51
N ASN A 64 6.92 0.71 18.30
CA ASN A 64 5.94 0.44 17.26
C ASN A 64 6.35 1.17 15.98
N ASP A 65 6.53 0.42 14.88
CA ASP A 65 6.78 1.01 13.58
C ASP A 65 5.55 1.73 13.04
N THR A 66 5.54 3.04 13.13
CA THR A 66 4.52 3.84 12.46
C THR A 66 4.88 4.11 11.00
N SER A 67 6.05 3.68 10.50
CA SER A 67 6.49 3.91 9.11
C SER A 67 6.03 2.82 8.13
N ALA A 68 5.76 1.60 8.60
CA ALA A 68 5.27 0.48 7.76
C ALA A 68 3.74 0.34 7.70
N THR A 69 2.99 1.06 8.54
CA THR A 69 1.52 1.03 8.56
C THR A 69 0.96 2.43 8.77
N LEU A 70 -0.15 2.75 8.09
CA LEU A 70 -1.01 3.84 8.55
C LEU A 70 -1.38 3.53 10.01
N GLY A 71 -1.05 4.44 10.93
CA GLY A 71 -1.49 4.35 12.32
C GLY A 71 -3.02 4.31 12.42
N PRO A 72 -3.61 4.29 13.63
CA PRO A 72 -5.06 4.35 13.76
C PRO A 72 -5.57 5.63 13.10
N ALA A 73 -6.21 5.48 11.94
CA ALA A 73 -6.99 6.54 11.33
C ALA A 73 -8.39 6.45 11.95
N GLY A 74 -8.76 7.45 12.75
CA GLY A 74 -10.13 7.58 13.24
C GLY A 74 -11.02 7.94 12.06
N PHE A 75 -11.72 6.96 11.50
CA PHE A 75 -12.76 7.20 10.50
C PHE A 75 -14.11 7.29 11.17
N THR A 76 -14.87 8.33 10.82
CA THR A 76 -16.32 8.33 11.00
C THR A 76 -16.96 7.25 10.11
N PRO A 77 -18.18 6.79 10.42
CA PRO A 77 -18.87 5.81 9.57
C PRO A 77 -19.01 6.23 8.10
N ASP A 78 -19.22 7.53 7.84
CA ASP A 78 -19.36 8.06 6.49
C ASP A 78 -18.01 8.14 5.76
N GLU A 79 -16.91 8.49 6.45
CA GLU A 79 -15.56 8.42 5.88
C GLU A 79 -15.15 6.97 5.58
N ALA A 80 -15.46 6.03 6.47
CA ALA A 80 -15.21 4.61 6.24
C ALA A 80 -15.98 4.10 5.02
N LEU A 81 -17.25 4.50 4.87
CA LEU A 81 -18.05 4.21 3.68
C LEU A 81 -17.44 4.81 2.41
N ALA A 82 -17.01 6.08 2.45
CA ALA A 82 -16.37 6.73 1.31
C ALA A 82 -15.08 6.01 0.89
N VAL A 83 -14.26 5.58 1.86
CA VAL A 83 -13.07 4.77 1.61
C VAL A 83 -13.45 3.43 0.98
N LEU A 84 -14.45 2.71 1.52
CA LEU A 84 -14.90 1.44 0.97
C LEU A 84 -15.37 1.56 -0.49
N ILE A 85 -16.13 2.60 -0.81
CA ILE A 85 -16.58 2.90 -2.18
C ILE A 85 -15.36 3.18 -3.08
N GLY A 86 -14.42 4.01 -2.64
CA GLY A 86 -13.21 4.32 -3.41
C GLY A 86 -12.32 3.09 -3.67
N LEU A 87 -12.18 2.22 -2.67
CA LEU A 87 -11.46 0.95 -2.80
C LEU A 87 -12.16 -0.02 -3.77
N GLY A 88 -13.49 0.00 -3.81
CA GLY A 88 -14.29 -0.72 -4.81
C GLY A 88 -14.07 -0.19 -6.22
N ALA A 89 -13.99 1.13 -6.39
CA ALA A 89 -13.81 1.79 -7.69
C ALA A 89 -12.49 1.43 -8.38
N ILE A 90 -11.44 1.08 -7.61
CA ILE A 90 -10.14 0.67 -8.15
C ILE A 90 -10.00 -0.86 -8.29
N GLY A 91 -11.12 -1.59 -8.33
CA GLY A 91 -11.19 -3.05 -8.34
C GLY A 91 -10.48 -3.74 -9.50
N THR A 92 -10.30 -3.07 -10.64
CA THR A 92 -9.60 -3.59 -11.83
C THR A 92 -8.16 -3.09 -11.96
N SER A 93 -7.76 -2.17 -11.07
CA SER A 93 -6.41 -1.58 -11.07
C SER A 93 -5.29 -2.58 -10.73
N PRO A 94 -4.02 -2.22 -11.01
CA PRO A 94 -2.85 -2.90 -10.45
C PRO A 94 -2.91 -3.10 -8.93
N PHE A 95 -3.63 -2.23 -8.22
CA PHE A 95 -3.68 -2.19 -6.76
C PHE A 95 -4.86 -2.97 -6.18
N ARG A 96 -5.67 -3.65 -7.00
CA ARG A 96 -6.89 -4.36 -6.57
C ARG A 96 -6.72 -5.28 -5.36
N GLN A 97 -5.60 -5.99 -5.25
CA GLN A 97 -5.36 -6.89 -4.12
C GLN A 97 -5.11 -6.12 -2.82
N ALA A 98 -4.36 -5.02 -2.90
CA ALA A 98 -4.18 -4.10 -1.79
C ALA A 98 -5.52 -3.46 -1.42
N ALA A 99 -6.33 -3.05 -2.41
CA ALA A 99 -7.65 -2.46 -2.20
C ALA A 99 -8.61 -3.42 -1.48
N ARG A 100 -8.69 -4.68 -1.93
CA ARG A 100 -9.48 -5.74 -1.27
C ARG A 100 -9.03 -6.00 0.17
N THR A 101 -7.73 -5.92 0.43
CA THR A 101 -7.18 -6.12 1.77
C THR A 101 -7.42 -4.92 2.67
N ALA A 102 -7.31 -3.70 2.14
CA ALA A 102 -7.65 -2.47 2.84
C ALA A 102 -9.14 -2.44 3.20
N ALA A 103 -10.03 -2.80 2.28
CA ALA A 103 -11.47 -2.83 2.53
C ALA A 103 -11.84 -3.78 3.68
N ARG A 104 -11.23 -4.97 3.71
CA ARG A 104 -11.38 -5.91 4.83
C ARG A 104 -10.89 -5.34 6.16
N LYS A 105 -9.77 -4.62 6.16
CA LYS A 105 -9.24 -3.95 7.36
C LYS A 105 -10.15 -2.84 7.86
N VAL A 106 -10.70 -2.03 6.94
CA VAL A 106 -11.67 -0.97 7.29
C VAL A 106 -12.92 -1.56 7.93
N LEU A 107 -13.52 -2.59 7.33
CA LEU A 107 -14.70 -3.25 7.90
C LEU A 107 -14.40 -3.90 9.26
N ALA A 108 -13.21 -4.49 9.44
CA ALA A 108 -12.84 -5.19 10.67
C ALA A 108 -12.65 -4.28 11.89
N VAL A 109 -12.45 -2.97 11.70
CA VAL A 109 -12.28 -2.01 12.80
C VAL A 109 -13.57 -1.25 13.11
N MET A 110 -14.63 -1.44 12.32
CA MET A 110 -15.94 -0.84 12.56
C MET A 110 -16.74 -1.67 13.57
N PRO A 111 -17.58 -1.04 14.42
CA PRO A 111 -18.59 -1.76 15.18
C PRO A 111 -19.53 -2.54 14.25
N ASP A 112 -19.98 -3.74 14.64
CA ASP A 112 -20.77 -4.65 13.80
C ASP A 112 -21.99 -3.98 13.14
N ARG A 113 -22.69 -3.10 13.89
CA ARG A 113 -23.84 -2.35 13.38
C ARG A 113 -23.46 -1.39 12.25
N ASP A 114 -22.33 -0.70 12.40
CA ASP A 114 -21.85 0.26 11.42
C ASP A 114 -21.25 -0.44 10.21
N ALA A 115 -20.55 -1.57 10.41
CA ALA A 115 -20.07 -2.43 9.34
C ALA A 115 -21.22 -3.00 8.50
N ALA A 116 -22.29 -3.49 9.14
CA ALA A 116 -23.49 -3.99 8.47
C ALA A 116 -24.20 -2.88 7.68
N ARG A 117 -24.31 -1.67 8.27
CA ARG A 117 -24.90 -0.51 7.60
C ARG A 117 -24.06 -0.07 6.40
N ALA A 118 -22.73 0.03 6.55
CA ALA A 118 -21.83 0.38 5.47
C ALA A 118 -21.89 -0.66 4.35
N GLY A 119 -21.90 -1.95 4.68
CA GLY A 119 -22.09 -3.03 3.70
C GLY A 119 -23.41 -2.92 2.94
N ALA A 120 -24.51 -2.59 3.63
CA ALA A 120 -25.83 -2.42 3.02
C ALA A 120 -25.95 -1.17 2.12
N VAL A 121 -25.15 -0.13 2.37
CA VAL A 121 -25.09 1.05 1.49
C VAL A 121 -24.15 0.78 0.31
N ALA A 122 -22.96 0.22 0.57
CA ALA A 122 -22.00 -0.14 -0.45
C ALA A 122 -22.57 -1.14 -1.48
N SER A 123 -23.44 -2.07 -1.06
CA SER A 123 -24.10 -3.01 -1.97
C SER A 123 -25.08 -2.37 -2.96
N ARG A 124 -25.45 -1.11 -2.74
CA ARG A 124 -26.30 -0.31 -3.65
C ARG A 124 -25.48 0.55 -4.61
N VAL A 125 -24.15 0.55 -4.46
CA VAL A 125 -23.22 1.27 -5.34
C VAL A 125 -22.71 0.27 -6.37
N HIS A 126 -22.93 0.60 -7.64
CA HIS A 126 -22.50 -0.22 -8.76
C HIS A 126 -21.54 0.59 -9.63
N PHE A 127 -20.45 -0.05 -10.05
CA PHE A 127 -19.55 0.49 -11.06
C PHE A 127 -19.88 -0.17 -12.39
N LEU A 128 -19.97 0.63 -13.46
CA LEU A 128 -20.09 0.12 -14.81
C LEU A 128 -18.69 -0.29 -15.28
N GLU A 129 -18.46 -1.60 -15.35
CA GLU A 129 -17.21 -2.17 -15.86
C GLU A 129 -17.38 -2.52 -17.34
N ALA A 130 -16.30 -2.43 -18.12
CA ALA A 130 -16.28 -2.94 -19.49
C ALA A 130 -16.13 -4.47 -19.46
N ASP A 131 -16.82 -5.18 -20.36
CA ASP A 131 -16.82 -6.65 -20.41
C ASP A 131 -15.42 -7.26 -20.63
N ASP A 132 -14.52 -6.51 -21.27
CA ASP A 132 -13.14 -6.87 -21.56
C ASP A 132 -12.14 -6.02 -20.76
N ASP A 133 -12.20 -6.05 -19.42
CA ASP A 133 -11.14 -5.43 -18.59
C ASP A 133 -10.04 -6.46 -18.27
N PRO A 134 -8.96 -6.55 -19.07
CA PRO A 134 -7.85 -7.45 -18.80
C PRO A 134 -7.18 -7.09 -17.48
N ALA A 135 -7.24 -8.01 -16.53
CA ALA A 135 -6.64 -7.85 -15.21
C ALA A 135 -5.17 -7.39 -15.32
N THR A 136 -4.88 -6.21 -14.77
CA THR A 136 -3.51 -5.67 -14.76
C THR A 136 -2.56 -6.63 -14.03
N PRO A 137 -1.36 -6.94 -14.57
CA PRO A 137 -0.39 -7.79 -13.88
C PRO A 137 -0.08 -7.29 -12.46
N VAL A 138 -0.05 -8.19 -11.48
CA VAL A 138 0.24 -7.85 -10.07
C VAL A 138 1.62 -7.20 -9.93
N ALA A 139 2.59 -7.67 -10.71
CA ALA A 139 3.95 -7.15 -10.76
C ALA A 139 4.02 -5.66 -11.19
N PHE A 140 2.96 -5.09 -11.77
CA PHE A 140 2.91 -3.68 -12.12
C PHE A 140 3.01 -2.77 -10.90
N ALA A 141 2.28 -3.09 -9.83
CA ALA A 141 2.31 -2.32 -8.59
C ALA A 141 3.66 -2.45 -7.87
N GLU A 142 4.38 -3.55 -8.08
CA GLU A 142 5.74 -3.76 -7.59
C GLU A 142 6.75 -2.93 -8.39
N ALA A 143 6.66 -2.99 -9.73
CA ALA A 143 7.48 -2.19 -10.63
C ALA A 143 7.44 -0.69 -10.25
N LEU A 144 6.25 -0.13 -10.00
CA LEU A 144 6.08 1.26 -9.58
C LEU A 144 6.74 1.62 -8.24
N ARG A 145 6.79 0.68 -7.29
CA ARG A 145 7.33 0.94 -5.93
C ARG A 145 8.81 0.60 -5.81
N SER A 146 9.40 -0.02 -6.82
CA SER A 146 10.72 -0.62 -6.70
C SER A 146 11.87 0.40 -6.69
N ASP A 147 11.68 1.58 -7.29
CA ASP A 147 12.77 2.51 -7.63
C ASP A 147 13.92 1.81 -8.39
N ARG A 148 13.58 0.81 -9.22
CA ARG A 148 14.52 0.02 -10.03
C ARG A 148 14.18 0.05 -11.50
N VAL A 149 15.15 -0.32 -12.32
CA VAL A 149 14.94 -0.64 -13.73
C VAL A 149 14.09 -1.91 -13.81
N VAL A 150 13.09 -1.87 -14.68
CA VAL A 150 12.14 -2.95 -14.91
C VAL A 150 12.32 -3.48 -16.33
N ARG A 151 12.50 -4.79 -16.44
CA ARG A 151 12.51 -5.49 -17.71
C ARG A 151 11.09 -5.92 -18.08
N LEU A 152 10.60 -5.38 -19.18
CA LEU A 152 9.27 -5.64 -19.71
C LEU A 152 9.36 -6.51 -20.96
N ARG A 153 8.54 -7.56 -21.04
CA ARG A 153 8.12 -8.11 -22.34
C ARG A 153 6.79 -7.48 -22.71
N TYR A 154 6.78 -6.83 -23.86
CA TYR A 154 5.68 -6.00 -24.31
C TYR A 154 5.22 -6.39 -25.70
N ARG A 155 3.93 -6.68 -25.83
CA ARG A 155 3.28 -6.97 -27.11
C ARG A 155 2.65 -5.70 -27.67
N ALA A 156 3.22 -5.17 -28.75
CA ALA A 156 2.71 -3.99 -29.43
C ALA A 156 1.36 -4.27 -30.12
N ALA A 157 0.70 -3.20 -30.57
CA ALA A 157 -0.62 -3.29 -31.23
C ALA A 157 -0.59 -4.11 -32.53
N ASP A 158 0.57 -4.13 -33.21
CA ASP A 158 0.83 -4.92 -34.41
C ASP A 158 1.17 -6.39 -34.12
N GLY A 159 1.13 -6.80 -32.85
CA GLY A 159 1.46 -8.16 -32.40
C GLY A 159 2.96 -8.38 -32.14
N THR A 160 3.83 -7.41 -32.44
CA THR A 160 5.27 -7.55 -32.23
C THR A 160 5.60 -7.61 -30.73
N GLU A 161 6.29 -8.67 -30.33
CA GLU A 161 6.83 -8.78 -28.97
C GLU A 161 8.21 -8.15 -28.88
N THR A 162 8.42 -7.34 -27.84
CA THR A 162 9.70 -6.67 -27.59
C THR A 162 10.08 -6.78 -26.12
N ALA A 163 11.37 -6.99 -25.85
CA ALA A 163 11.93 -6.87 -24.52
C ALA A 163 12.52 -5.47 -24.33
N ARG A 164 12.18 -4.78 -23.24
CA ARG A 164 12.67 -3.42 -22.96
C ARG A 164 13.01 -3.26 -21.49
N ASP A 165 14.18 -2.70 -21.23
CA ASP A 165 14.54 -2.19 -19.92
C ASP A 165 14.02 -0.74 -19.82
N VAL A 166 13.16 -0.50 -18.85
CA VAL A 166 12.49 0.78 -18.63
C VAL A 166 12.64 1.23 -17.18
N GLU A 167 12.56 2.54 -16.97
CA GLU A 167 12.67 3.13 -15.65
C GLU A 167 11.30 3.70 -15.27
N PRO A 168 10.55 3.04 -14.36
CA PRO A 168 9.24 3.50 -13.94
C PRO A 168 9.28 4.93 -13.41
N LEU A 169 8.39 5.77 -13.91
CA LEU A 169 8.23 7.17 -13.49
C LEU A 169 6.86 7.44 -12.86
N GLY A 170 5.86 6.62 -13.19
CA GLY A 170 4.51 6.76 -12.66
C GLY A 170 3.51 5.90 -13.41
N SER A 171 2.23 6.09 -13.11
CA SER A 171 1.15 5.42 -13.83
C SER A 171 -0.04 6.34 -14.01
N ILE A 172 -0.77 6.13 -15.10
CA ILE A 172 -2.02 6.81 -15.42
C ILE A 172 -3.07 5.76 -15.78
N GLU A 173 -4.33 6.07 -15.48
CA GLU A 173 -5.49 5.36 -15.99
C GLU A 173 -6.11 6.23 -17.10
N LYS A 174 -6.48 5.59 -18.21
CA LYS A 174 -7.22 6.23 -19.29
C LYS A 174 -8.17 5.22 -19.94
N GLU A 175 -9.46 5.56 -19.95
CA GLU A 175 -10.52 4.80 -20.63
C GLU A 175 -10.55 3.33 -20.18
N GLY A 176 -10.40 3.08 -18.87
CA GLY A 176 -10.38 1.76 -18.24
C GLY A 176 -9.01 1.08 -18.31
N HIS A 177 -8.04 1.64 -19.02
CA HIS A 177 -6.72 1.02 -19.18
C HIS A 177 -5.65 1.68 -18.32
N TRP A 178 -4.89 0.86 -17.61
CA TRP A 178 -3.72 1.31 -16.85
C TRP A 178 -2.46 1.35 -17.72
N TYR A 179 -1.68 2.42 -17.59
CA TYR A 179 -0.43 2.61 -18.31
C TYR A 179 0.71 2.81 -17.31
N LEU A 180 1.82 2.11 -17.52
CA LEU A 180 3.10 2.42 -16.88
C LEU A 180 3.78 3.52 -17.69
N VAL A 181 4.01 4.66 -17.06
CA VAL A 181 4.82 5.73 -17.63
C VAL A 181 6.25 5.48 -17.21
N ALA A 182 7.14 5.33 -18.18
CA ALA A 182 8.53 4.98 -17.92
C ALA A 182 9.49 5.58 -18.95
N TRP A 183 10.72 5.86 -18.53
CA TRP A 183 11.81 6.16 -19.45
C TRP A 183 12.24 4.86 -20.15
N CYS A 184 12.12 4.80 -21.47
CA CYS A 184 12.51 3.64 -22.25
C CYS A 184 13.95 3.79 -22.74
N ARG A 185 14.87 2.96 -22.23
CA ARG A 185 16.30 3.03 -22.58
C ARG A 185 16.58 2.77 -24.05
N VAL A 186 15.80 1.89 -24.67
CA VAL A 186 15.93 1.56 -26.11
C VAL A 186 15.49 2.74 -27.00
N ARG A 187 14.56 3.57 -26.53
CA ARG A 187 13.99 4.68 -27.28
C ARG A 187 14.50 6.04 -26.83
N ASP A 188 15.34 6.06 -25.81
CA ASP A 188 15.91 7.23 -25.16
C ASP A 188 14.86 8.32 -24.87
N GLY A 189 13.78 7.94 -24.19
CA GLY A 189 12.69 8.87 -23.91
C GLY A 189 11.51 8.27 -23.15
N VAL A 190 10.60 9.15 -22.71
CA VAL A 190 9.38 8.77 -21.98
C VAL A 190 8.38 8.07 -22.91
N ARG A 191 7.83 6.96 -22.42
CA ARG A 191 6.80 6.16 -23.09
C ARG A 191 5.75 5.68 -22.08
N ALA A 192 4.53 5.52 -22.57
CA ALA A 192 3.43 4.91 -21.84
C ALA A 192 3.20 3.48 -22.34
N PHE A 193 3.26 2.52 -21.45
CA PHE A 193 3.08 1.09 -21.74
C PHE A 193 1.77 0.62 -21.13
N ARG A 194 0.81 0.20 -21.96
CA ARG A 194 -0.45 -0.39 -21.47
C ARG A 194 -0.19 -1.68 -20.67
N ALA A 195 -0.78 -1.79 -19.50
CA ALA A 195 -0.55 -2.90 -18.58
C ALA A 195 -1.04 -4.25 -19.13
N ASP A 196 -2.17 -4.26 -19.84
CA ASP A 196 -2.76 -5.43 -20.50
C ASP A 196 -1.89 -6.04 -21.61
N ARG A 197 -0.94 -5.26 -22.13
CA ARG A 197 0.02 -5.66 -23.18
C ARG A 197 1.38 -6.08 -22.62
N MET A 198 1.56 -6.02 -21.30
CA MET A 198 2.76 -6.52 -20.63
C MET A 198 2.62 -8.02 -20.39
N THR A 199 3.34 -8.81 -21.18
CA THR A 199 3.33 -10.27 -21.04
C THR A 199 4.24 -10.75 -19.91
N SER A 200 5.25 -9.95 -19.54
CA SER A 200 6.03 -10.14 -18.32
C SER A 200 6.58 -8.82 -17.77
N ILE A 201 6.73 -8.76 -16.45
CA ILE A 201 7.32 -7.63 -15.72
C ILE A 201 8.31 -8.23 -14.72
N GLU A 202 9.59 -7.85 -14.83
CA GLU A 202 10.65 -8.30 -13.94
C GLU A 202 11.38 -7.08 -13.38
N VAL A 203 11.37 -6.92 -12.06
CA VAL A 203 12.12 -5.87 -11.37
C VAL A 203 13.57 -6.31 -11.27
N THR A 204 14.51 -5.48 -11.73
CA THR A 204 15.94 -5.79 -11.67
C THR A 204 16.59 -5.18 -10.42
N ASP A 205 17.84 -5.52 -10.16
CA ASP A 205 18.63 -4.92 -9.07
C ASP A 205 19.20 -3.53 -9.42
N GLU A 206 19.08 -3.08 -10.66
CA GLU A 206 19.65 -1.80 -11.10
C GLU A 206 18.79 -0.62 -10.64
N ARG A 207 19.42 0.42 -10.07
CA ARG A 207 18.74 1.70 -9.78
C ARG A 207 18.95 2.68 -10.93
N PRO A 208 17.88 3.23 -11.52
CA PRO A 208 18.02 4.27 -12.52
C PRO A 208 18.45 5.60 -11.89
N PRO A 209 19.01 6.53 -12.69
CA PRO A 209 19.08 7.94 -12.31
C PRO A 209 17.70 8.47 -11.91
N LYS A 210 17.63 9.35 -10.92
CA LYS A 210 16.37 10.02 -10.59
C LYS A 210 15.92 10.88 -11.76
N ARG A 211 14.79 10.52 -12.36
CA ARG A 211 14.10 11.28 -13.39
C ARG A 211 12.74 11.69 -12.83
N VAL A 212 12.37 12.95 -13.03
CA VAL A 212 11.07 13.47 -12.62
C VAL A 212 10.16 13.45 -13.83
N LEU A 213 8.98 12.86 -13.70
CA LEU A 213 7.95 12.92 -14.74
C LEU A 213 7.37 14.33 -14.79
N GLN A 214 7.53 15.04 -15.89
CA GLN A 214 6.85 16.31 -16.11
C GLN A 214 5.53 16.09 -16.87
N PRO A 215 4.47 16.89 -16.61
CA PRO A 215 3.20 16.75 -17.31
C PRO A 215 3.33 16.82 -18.85
N GLU A 216 4.28 17.62 -19.34
CA GLU A 216 4.61 17.77 -20.76
C GLU A 216 5.19 16.49 -21.39
N ASP A 217 5.90 15.66 -20.62
CA ASP A 217 6.52 14.40 -21.11
C ASP A 217 5.49 13.35 -21.55
N LEU A 218 4.26 13.48 -21.06
CA LEU A 218 3.20 12.53 -21.38
C LEU A 218 2.71 12.69 -22.82
N GLY A 219 2.90 13.87 -23.45
CA GLY A 219 2.46 14.13 -24.83
C GLY A 219 0.95 13.92 -25.05
N ILE A 220 0.16 13.85 -23.97
CA ILE A 220 -1.29 13.64 -24.00
C ILE A 220 -1.93 15.03 -24.15
N ARG A 221 -2.61 15.29 -25.28
CA ARG A 221 -3.47 16.48 -25.43
C ARG A 221 -4.66 16.35 -24.47
N TYR A 222 -4.47 16.94 -23.29
CA TYR A 222 -5.36 17.19 -22.14
C TYR A 222 -6.65 16.37 -21.96
N GLY A 223 -6.64 15.55 -20.91
CA GLY A 223 -7.44 15.82 -19.71
C GLY A 223 -6.54 16.39 -18.59
N ARG A 224 -7.10 17.03 -17.56
CA ARG A 224 -6.32 17.55 -16.41
C ARG A 224 -5.73 16.37 -15.61
N LEU A 225 -4.41 16.32 -15.46
CA LEU A 225 -3.73 15.36 -14.58
C LEU A 225 -3.78 15.90 -13.15
N ARG A 226 -4.31 15.10 -12.21
CA ARG A 226 -4.26 15.39 -10.77
C ARG A 226 -3.42 14.33 -10.08
N PRO A 227 -2.36 14.69 -9.33
CA PRO A 227 -1.62 13.72 -8.52
C PRO A 227 -2.52 13.19 -7.39
N VAL A 228 -2.28 11.95 -6.96
CA VAL A 228 -3.06 11.30 -5.87
C VAL A 228 -2.72 11.91 -4.50
N VAL A 229 -1.56 12.58 -4.38
CA VAL A 229 -1.11 13.30 -3.18
C VAL A 229 -0.62 14.68 -3.63
N GLU A 230 -1.19 15.75 -3.06
CA GLU A 230 -0.71 17.13 -3.22
C GLU A 230 0.31 17.41 -2.09
N ASP A 231 1.46 18.03 -2.41
CA ASP A 231 2.51 18.44 -1.46
C ASP A 231 2.05 19.59 -0.54
#